data_AF-A0A1J1H4Z8-F1
#
_entry.id   AF-A0A1J1H4Z8-F1
#
_cell.length_a   1.000
_cell.length_b   1.000
_cell.length_c   1.000
_cell.angle_alpha   90.00
_cell.angle_beta   90.00
_cell.angle_gamma   90.00
#
_symmetry.space_group_name_H-M   'P 1'
#
loop_
_entity.id
_entity.type
_entity.pdbx_description
1 polymer ?
#
loop_
_entity_poly.entity_id
_entity_poly.type
_entity_poly.pdbx_seq_one_letter_code
_entity_poly.pdbx_strand_id
1 'polypeptide(L)'
;MENEIEKEINEEKIVSEIVNQNKNYNNIIDINRSKYDNLSKEEQEYYVGKPYSWEYIENSKNWFIIETSKNYKFYFNKKTNEKTWNCPLELDEILKKEKKEEKIDNEEEIENINNNNLKISEESENMKNILKEYKDLLIEKNLNEFSKYESVLANILYDRRFLSVPKEMRKEYFYKLIKEVQEDKKNELKTLIENFQNLLNKKEEEFFYPFREKDAIKFLKDRNEYKGNCSEYWMNTRNKILKNFLEKKKKEKEKKVEKKFEDTLNDYLRDENPRIWIKIKNNLIKKKKYEILSYDKKDRIFESVSQKLLKKIKDRNKGRENKHSDLKHKEHSKKDKINRNEKNIFLGILSEKLKFPIINDDILKYDTCISKKENFEQICSIPDNITINEEYKKLSLSDNEKFDLYREFINNYINIKLKTFDKYLANLSVNFINNSFDEIIKLIDKDNKIFSSLKYEHLEKVYLKWKCYKIKEAKQIFKDYLKKSNFIKHNSDEKENYKKLIDTLSLDISYQRLECVSEERENIIKERIRELKIEHEKNKNLVERLNFS
;
A
#
# COMPACT_ATOMS: atom_id res chain seq x y z
N MET A 1 7.07 41.99 -47.05
CA MET A 1 5.78 42.39 -46.48
C MET A 1 4.73 41.29 -46.57
N GLU A 2 4.45 40.69 -47.73
CA GLU A 2 3.42 39.60 -47.80
C GLU A 2 3.80 38.33 -47.01
N ASN A 3 5.08 37.94 -46.99
CA ASN A 3 5.54 36.75 -46.24
C ASN A 3 5.62 36.92 -44.70
N GLU A 4 5.56 38.15 -44.18
CA GLU A 4 5.55 38.40 -42.72
C GLU A 4 4.12 38.40 -42.18
N ILE A 5 3.18 38.94 -42.96
CA ILE A 5 1.75 38.94 -42.62
C ILE A 5 1.19 37.51 -42.62
N GLU A 6 1.61 36.64 -43.55
CA GLU A 6 1.20 35.23 -43.52
C GLU A 6 1.77 34.44 -42.33
N LYS A 7 2.92 34.87 -41.78
CA LYS A 7 3.49 34.24 -40.57
C LYS A 7 2.74 34.66 -39.31
N GLU A 8 2.41 35.95 -39.17
CA GLU A 8 1.63 36.45 -38.04
C GLU A 8 0.22 35.85 -38.01
N ILE A 9 -0.44 35.73 -39.16
CA ILE A 9 -1.79 35.13 -39.25
C ILE A 9 -1.75 33.64 -38.85
N ASN A 10 -0.66 32.93 -39.15
CA ASN A 10 -0.52 31.51 -38.80
C ASN A 10 -0.20 31.32 -37.31
N GLU A 11 0.59 32.22 -36.71
CA GLU A 11 0.87 32.23 -35.27
C GLU A 11 -0.39 32.56 -34.45
N GLU A 12 -1.20 33.54 -34.88
CA GLU A 12 -2.47 33.86 -34.21
C GLU A 12 -3.48 32.70 -34.28
N LYS A 13 -3.51 31.97 -35.40
CA LYS A 13 -4.36 30.77 -35.54
C LYS A 13 -3.93 29.67 -34.56
N ILE A 14 -2.63 29.41 -34.45
CA ILE A 14 -2.07 28.41 -33.53
C ILE A 14 -2.34 28.79 -32.07
N VAL A 15 -2.19 30.08 -31.72
CA VAL A 15 -2.51 30.58 -30.38
C VAL A 15 -4.01 30.42 -30.08
N SER A 16 -4.89 30.69 -31.05
CA SER A 16 -6.34 30.53 -30.87
C SER A 16 -6.76 29.05 -30.69
N GLU A 17 -6.10 28.11 -31.37
CA GLU A 17 -6.34 26.67 -31.22
C GLU A 17 -5.82 26.14 -29.88
N ILE A 18 -4.66 26.61 -29.42
CA ILE A 18 -4.10 26.28 -28.08
C ILE A 18 -5.01 26.82 -26.97
N VAL A 19 -5.54 28.04 -27.12
CA VAL A 19 -6.47 28.63 -26.14
C VAL A 19 -7.80 27.86 -26.10
N ASN A 20 -8.30 27.40 -27.24
CA ASN A 20 -9.52 26.59 -27.30
C ASN A 20 -9.32 25.16 -26.77
N GLN A 21 -8.15 24.54 -27.00
CA GLN A 21 -7.79 23.26 -26.40
C GLN A 21 -7.64 23.36 -24.88
N ASN A 22 -7.06 24.45 -24.37
CA ASN A 22 -6.94 24.71 -22.93
C ASN A 22 -8.30 25.00 -22.26
N LYS A 23 -9.22 25.69 -22.94
CA LYS A 23 -10.61 25.88 -22.45
C LYS A 23 -11.37 24.57 -22.38
N ASN A 24 -11.22 23.69 -23.38
CA ASN A 24 -11.82 22.34 -23.34
C ASN A 24 -11.20 21.47 -22.24
N TYR A 25 -9.89 21.54 -22.02
CA TYR A 25 -9.22 20.82 -20.93
C TYR A 25 -9.69 21.27 -19.56
N ASN A 26 -9.83 22.58 -19.33
CA ASN A 26 -10.31 23.11 -18.05
C ASN A 26 -11.79 22.74 -17.80
N ASN A 27 -12.64 22.79 -18.83
CA ASN A 27 -14.03 22.33 -18.73
C ASN A 27 -14.14 20.82 -18.42
N ILE A 28 -13.27 19.97 -18.99
CA ILE A 28 -13.23 18.51 -18.70
C ILE A 28 -12.74 18.23 -17.27
N ILE A 29 -11.85 19.08 -16.74
CA ILE A 29 -11.36 18.98 -15.35
C ILE A 29 -12.46 19.40 -14.35
N ASP A 30 -13.22 20.45 -14.64
CA ASP A 30 -14.28 20.93 -13.76
C ASP A 30 -15.49 19.98 -13.71
N ILE A 31 -15.81 19.28 -14.81
CA ILE A 31 -16.87 18.24 -14.84
C ILE A 31 -16.49 16.99 -14.02
N ASN A 32 -15.19 16.67 -13.89
CA ASN A 32 -14.74 15.50 -13.13
C ASN A 32 -14.64 15.73 -11.61
N ARG A 33 -14.61 16.99 -11.16
CA ARG A 33 -14.39 17.35 -9.75
C ARG A 33 -15.62 17.18 -8.87
N SER A 34 -16.83 17.34 -9.40
CA SER A 34 -18.09 17.12 -8.65
C SER A 34 -18.40 15.64 -8.36
N LYS A 35 -17.69 14.70 -9.01
CA LYS A 35 -17.89 13.26 -8.81
C LYS A 35 -17.56 12.78 -7.39
N TYR A 36 -16.79 13.56 -6.64
CA TYR A 36 -16.26 13.15 -5.34
C TYR A 36 -17.00 13.74 -4.15
N ASP A 37 -18.03 14.56 -4.36
CA ASP A 37 -18.78 15.23 -3.27
C ASP A 37 -19.60 14.24 -2.42
N ASN A 38 -20.02 13.11 -3.00
CA ASN A 38 -20.91 12.12 -2.35
C ASN A 38 -20.24 10.78 -1.98
N LEU A 39 -18.91 10.70 -1.99
CA LEU A 39 -18.17 9.48 -1.66
C LEU A 39 -17.86 9.37 -0.17
N SER A 40 -17.74 8.14 0.35
CA SER A 40 -17.31 7.92 1.74
C SER A 40 -15.88 8.43 1.97
N LYS A 41 -15.54 8.75 3.22
CA LYS A 41 -14.20 9.25 3.59
C LYS A 41 -13.07 8.33 3.11
N GLU A 42 -13.27 7.02 3.23
CA GLU A 42 -12.28 6.01 2.82
C GLU A 42 -12.10 5.95 1.30
N GLU A 43 -13.19 6.08 0.53
CA GLU A 43 -13.12 6.13 -0.94
C GLU A 43 -12.49 7.44 -1.42
N GLN A 44 -12.80 8.57 -0.77
CA GLN A 44 -12.15 9.85 -1.10
C GLN A 44 -10.65 9.78 -0.82
N GLU A 45 -10.23 9.30 0.36
CA GLU A 45 -8.81 9.12 0.67
C GLU A 45 -8.10 8.18 -0.31
N TYR A 46 -8.81 7.15 -0.82
CA TYR A 46 -8.30 6.27 -1.86
C TYR A 46 -8.08 6.99 -3.19
N TYR A 47 -9.01 7.82 -3.65
CA TYR A 47 -8.90 8.50 -4.96
C TYR A 47 -8.01 9.75 -4.91
N VAL A 48 -8.32 10.69 -4.02
CA VAL A 48 -7.71 12.04 -3.99
C VAL A 48 -6.67 12.19 -2.89
N GLY A 49 -6.49 11.22 -1.98
CA GLY A 49 -5.49 11.26 -0.92
C GLY A 49 -5.97 11.98 0.34
N LYS A 50 -5.09 12.08 1.36
CA LYS A 50 -5.43 12.68 2.65
C LYS A 50 -5.15 14.18 2.64
N PRO A 51 -6.02 15.03 3.22
CA PRO A 51 -5.72 16.43 3.47
C PRO A 51 -4.39 16.56 4.23
N TYR A 52 -3.47 17.36 3.70
CA TYR A 52 -2.16 17.59 4.33
C TYR A 52 -1.81 19.07 4.47
N SER A 53 -2.45 19.96 3.69
CA SER A 53 -2.31 21.42 3.82
C SER A 53 -3.68 22.08 3.95
N TRP A 54 -3.74 23.14 4.76
CA TRP A 54 -4.93 23.95 5.03
C TRP A 54 -4.52 25.42 4.97
N GLU A 55 -4.97 26.13 3.94
CA GLU A 55 -4.71 27.55 3.73
C GLU A 55 -6.00 28.34 3.97
N TYR A 56 -5.96 29.33 4.85
CA TYR A 56 -7.11 30.18 5.13
C TYR A 56 -7.17 31.33 4.13
N ILE A 57 -8.35 31.58 3.57
CA ILE A 57 -8.54 32.72 2.65
C ILE A 57 -8.95 33.93 3.51
N GLU A 58 -8.04 34.88 3.65
CA GLU A 58 -8.32 36.17 4.29
C GLU A 58 -9.40 36.91 3.50
N ASN A 59 -10.29 37.64 4.18
CA ASN A 59 -11.51 38.26 3.62
C ASN A 59 -12.63 37.31 3.15
N SER A 60 -12.48 35.98 3.30
CA SER A 60 -13.58 35.03 3.06
C SER A 60 -14.45 34.78 4.30
N LYS A 61 -15.71 34.33 4.11
CA LYS A 61 -16.60 33.85 5.18
C LYS A 61 -16.17 32.47 5.73
N ASN A 62 -14.96 32.38 6.29
CA ASN A 62 -14.41 31.16 6.91
C ASN A 62 -14.09 30.00 5.96
N TRP A 63 -13.64 30.30 4.74
CA TRP A 63 -13.23 29.30 3.76
C TRP A 63 -11.74 28.93 3.88
N PHE A 64 -11.45 27.67 3.59
CA PHE A 64 -10.11 27.10 3.55
C PHE A 64 -9.87 26.43 2.19
N ILE A 65 -8.67 26.60 1.63
CA ILE A 65 -8.16 25.80 0.52
C ILE A 65 -7.40 24.62 1.12
N ILE A 66 -7.82 23.41 0.78
CA ILE A 66 -7.23 22.18 1.29
C ILE A 66 -6.55 21.44 0.17
N GLU A 67 -5.26 21.16 0.34
CA GLU A 67 -4.50 20.30 -0.55
C GLU A 67 -4.40 18.87 0.01
N THR A 68 -4.53 17.90 -0.88
CA THR A 68 -4.44 16.47 -0.55
C THR A 68 -3.09 15.88 -0.94
N SER A 69 -2.71 14.75 -0.32
CA SER A 69 -1.43 14.06 -0.56
C SER A 69 -1.21 13.55 -1.99
N LYS A 70 -2.19 13.74 -2.88
CA LYS A 70 -2.09 13.48 -4.32
C LYS A 70 -2.25 14.75 -5.17
N ASN A 71 -2.02 15.92 -4.57
CA ASN A 71 -2.05 17.26 -5.19
C ASN A 71 -3.43 17.68 -5.75
N TYR A 72 -4.53 17.22 -5.13
CA TYR A 72 -5.86 17.78 -5.43
C TYR A 72 -6.18 18.92 -4.48
N LYS A 73 -6.91 19.93 -4.97
CA LYS A 73 -7.37 21.09 -4.21
C LYS A 73 -8.89 21.04 -4.07
N PHE A 74 -9.39 21.28 -2.86
CA PHE A 74 -10.80 21.51 -2.60
C PHE A 74 -11.00 22.62 -1.57
N TYR A 75 -12.19 23.18 -1.55
CA TYR A 75 -12.58 24.29 -0.69
C TYR A 75 -13.46 23.78 0.43
N PHE A 76 -13.20 24.25 1.64
CA PHE A 76 -13.94 23.86 2.83
C PHE A 76 -14.34 25.08 3.64
N ASN A 77 -15.63 25.23 3.91
CA ASN A 77 -16.14 26.26 4.78
C ASN A 77 -16.29 25.71 6.20
N LYS A 78 -15.52 26.25 7.15
CA LYS A 78 -15.52 25.78 8.54
C LYS A 78 -16.81 26.13 9.30
N LYS A 79 -17.55 27.16 8.86
CA LYS A 79 -18.77 27.65 9.52
C LYS A 79 -20.01 26.89 9.05
N THR A 80 -20.13 26.61 7.76
CA THR A 80 -21.26 25.87 7.18
C THR A 80 -20.99 24.36 7.06
N ASN A 81 -19.75 23.93 7.33
CA ASN A 81 -19.26 22.55 7.15
C ASN A 81 -19.40 22.06 5.69
N GLU A 82 -19.40 23.00 4.75
CA GLU A 82 -19.55 22.77 3.33
C GLU A 82 -18.21 22.40 2.71
N LYS A 83 -18.20 21.39 1.84
CA LYS A 83 -17.01 20.92 1.11
C LYS A 83 -17.33 20.93 -0.38
N THR A 84 -16.49 21.60 -1.18
CA THR A 84 -16.67 21.68 -2.63
C THR A 84 -15.34 21.50 -3.35
N TRP A 85 -15.33 20.73 -4.44
CA TRP A 85 -14.14 20.65 -5.31
C TRP A 85 -14.04 21.79 -6.31
N ASN A 86 -15.15 22.50 -6.53
CA ASN A 86 -15.23 23.67 -7.38
C ASN A 86 -15.10 24.94 -6.53
N CYS A 87 -14.37 25.93 -7.04
CA CYS A 87 -14.20 27.22 -6.38
C CYS A 87 -15.57 27.92 -6.27
N PRO A 88 -16.06 28.19 -5.05
CA PRO A 88 -17.30 28.95 -4.85
C PRO A 88 -17.22 30.35 -5.49
N LEU A 89 -18.32 30.83 -6.06
CA LEU A 89 -18.38 32.15 -6.73
C LEU A 89 -17.94 33.29 -5.80
N GLU A 90 -18.28 33.22 -4.51
CA GLU A 90 -17.84 34.19 -3.50
C GLU A 90 -16.31 34.25 -3.36
N LEU A 91 -15.59 33.14 -3.59
CA LEU A 91 -14.13 33.05 -3.52
C LEU A 91 -13.45 33.47 -4.82
N ASP A 92 -14.05 33.16 -5.96
CA ASP A 92 -13.53 33.56 -7.26
C ASP A 92 -13.54 35.09 -7.44
N GLU A 93 -14.52 35.79 -6.88
CA GLU A 93 -14.56 37.26 -6.87
C GLU A 93 -13.47 37.88 -5.98
N ILE A 94 -13.18 37.28 -4.81
CA ILE A 94 -12.11 37.75 -3.90
C ILE A 94 -10.74 37.55 -4.55
N LEU A 95 -10.48 36.34 -5.08
CA LEU A 95 -9.22 36.01 -5.74
C LEU A 95 -8.98 36.81 -7.04
N LYS A 96 -10.05 37.30 -7.69
CA LYS A 96 -9.96 38.20 -8.85
C LYS A 96 -9.75 39.66 -8.47
N LYS A 97 -10.23 40.10 -7.30
CA LYS A 97 -10.00 41.45 -6.77
C LYS A 97 -8.54 41.62 -6.31
N GLU A 98 -7.99 40.64 -5.60
CA GLU A 98 -6.56 40.64 -5.20
C GLU A 98 -5.64 40.72 -6.44
N LYS A 99 -5.97 40.00 -7.51
CA LYS A 99 -5.23 40.05 -8.80
C LYS A 99 -5.44 41.33 -9.62
N LYS A 100 -6.46 42.14 -9.30
CA LYS A 100 -6.71 43.44 -9.95
C LYS A 100 -6.06 44.58 -9.17
N GLU A 101 -6.05 44.50 -7.85
CA GLU A 101 -5.32 45.44 -6.98
C GLU A 101 -3.81 45.35 -7.25
N GLU A 102 -3.25 44.13 -7.42
CA GLU A 102 -1.86 43.93 -7.90
C GLU A 102 -1.56 44.52 -9.29
N LYS A 103 -2.58 44.83 -10.11
CA LYS A 103 -2.38 45.44 -11.44
C LYS A 103 -2.53 46.96 -11.44
N ILE A 104 -3.35 47.51 -10.54
CA ILE A 104 -3.58 48.96 -10.43
C ILE A 104 -2.37 49.64 -9.76
N ASP A 105 -1.73 48.98 -8.80
CA ASP A 105 -0.47 49.45 -8.18
C ASP A 105 0.69 49.60 -9.18
N ASN A 106 0.63 48.91 -10.33
CA ASN A 106 1.67 48.96 -11.37
C ASN A 106 1.46 50.06 -12.43
N GLU A 107 0.26 50.64 -12.56
CA GLU A 107 -0.04 51.63 -13.61
C GLU A 107 0.07 53.09 -13.13
N GLU A 108 -0.17 53.38 -11.83
CA GLU A 108 -0.02 54.75 -11.29
C GLU A 108 1.45 55.16 -11.05
N GLU A 109 2.41 54.22 -11.04
CA GLU A 109 3.84 54.52 -10.88
C GLU A 109 4.51 55.10 -12.15
N ILE A 110 3.90 54.98 -13.34
CA ILE A 110 4.60 55.25 -14.61
C ILE A 110 4.66 56.76 -14.96
N GLU A 111 3.73 57.59 -14.48
CA GLU A 111 3.67 59.01 -14.90
C GLU A 111 4.54 59.98 -14.07
N ASN A 112 5.05 59.57 -12.91
CA ASN A 112 5.90 60.42 -12.04
C ASN A 112 7.42 60.19 -12.18
N ILE A 113 7.86 59.32 -13.10
CA ILE A 113 9.25 58.84 -13.19
C ILE A 113 10.23 59.85 -13.83
N ASN A 114 9.76 60.86 -14.57
CA ASN A 114 10.66 61.60 -15.45
C ASN A 114 11.61 62.63 -14.80
N ASN A 115 11.53 62.91 -13.49
CA ASN A 115 12.43 63.88 -12.83
C ASN A 115 13.26 63.36 -11.64
N ASN A 116 13.16 62.08 -11.24
CA ASN A 116 13.85 61.56 -10.03
C ASN A 116 14.73 60.30 -10.26
N ASN A 117 15.13 60.03 -11.50
CA ASN A 117 15.84 58.79 -11.91
C ASN A 117 17.29 58.60 -11.42
N LEU A 118 17.79 59.39 -10.46
CA LEU A 118 19.16 59.23 -9.95
C LEU A 118 19.29 58.87 -8.46
N LYS A 119 18.19 58.90 -7.67
CA LYS A 119 18.23 58.57 -6.23
C LYS A 119 17.56 57.24 -5.85
N ILE A 120 16.61 56.75 -6.65
CA ILE A 120 15.80 55.56 -6.32
C ILE A 120 16.56 54.24 -6.59
N SER A 121 17.53 54.24 -7.53
CA SER A 121 18.33 53.05 -7.83
C SER A 121 19.21 52.63 -6.65
N GLU A 122 19.81 53.59 -5.93
CA GLU A 122 20.70 53.30 -4.81
C GLU A 122 19.95 52.80 -3.56
N GLU A 123 18.75 53.34 -3.27
CA GLU A 123 17.94 52.92 -2.12
C GLU A 123 17.31 51.52 -2.32
N SER A 124 16.89 51.18 -3.55
CA SER A 124 16.39 49.85 -3.90
C SER A 124 17.50 48.79 -3.83
N GLU A 125 18.70 49.11 -4.33
CA GLU A 125 19.85 48.20 -4.28
C GLU A 125 20.35 48.00 -2.83
N ASN A 126 20.37 49.08 -2.03
CA ASN A 126 20.69 48.99 -0.61
C ASN A 126 19.67 48.14 0.16
N MET A 127 18.37 48.29 -0.10
CA MET A 127 17.35 47.47 0.56
C MET A 127 17.49 45.98 0.19
N LYS A 128 17.80 45.66 -1.08
CA LYS A 128 18.09 44.28 -1.50
C LYS A 128 19.32 43.71 -0.81
N ASN A 129 20.38 44.52 -0.65
CA ASN A 129 21.59 44.10 0.08
C ASN A 129 21.30 43.85 1.57
N ILE A 130 20.52 44.74 2.22
CA ILE A 130 20.08 44.57 3.61
C ILE A 130 19.26 43.28 3.77
N LEU A 131 18.34 42.99 2.85
CA LEU A 131 17.54 41.76 2.88
C LEU A 131 18.37 40.51 2.62
N LYS A 132 19.39 40.60 1.76
CA LYS A 132 20.33 39.51 1.51
C LYS A 132 21.15 39.19 2.75
N GLU A 133 21.70 40.20 3.41
CA GLU A 133 22.41 40.03 4.68
C GLU A 133 21.51 39.46 5.77
N TYR A 134 20.24 39.87 5.81
CA TYR A 134 19.27 39.30 6.73
C TYR A 134 18.98 37.82 6.40
N LYS A 135 18.83 37.46 5.12
CA LYS A 135 18.66 36.08 4.68
C LYS A 135 19.85 35.22 5.08
N ASP A 136 21.08 35.72 4.91
CA ASP A 136 22.31 35.04 5.30
C ASP A 136 22.38 34.80 6.81
N LEU A 137 21.96 35.79 7.63
CA LEU A 137 21.82 35.63 9.07
C LEU A 137 20.83 34.50 9.43
N LEU A 138 19.69 34.42 8.75
CA LEU A 138 18.68 33.40 9.02
C LEU A 138 19.18 31.99 8.66
N ILE A 139 19.98 31.87 7.60
CA ILE A 139 20.66 30.63 7.21
C ILE A 139 21.71 30.24 8.26
N GLU A 140 22.56 31.18 8.70
CA GLU A 140 23.62 30.94 9.69
C GLU A 140 23.05 30.43 11.02
N LYS A 141 21.89 30.97 11.44
CA LYS A 141 21.20 30.55 12.67
C LYS A 141 20.38 29.26 12.51
N ASN A 142 20.40 28.61 11.34
CA ASN A 142 19.68 27.36 11.06
C ASN A 142 18.17 27.42 11.37
N LEU A 143 17.52 28.53 11.05
CA LEU A 143 16.11 28.74 11.34
C LEU A 143 15.19 28.00 10.36
N ASN A 144 14.05 27.55 10.85
CA ASN A 144 13.09 26.75 10.08
C ASN A 144 11.70 27.42 10.01
N GLU A 145 10.83 26.92 9.13
CA GLU A 145 9.46 27.45 8.92
C GLU A 145 8.58 27.37 10.18
N PHE A 146 8.90 26.45 11.10
CA PHE A 146 8.21 26.30 12.38
C PHE A 146 8.74 27.24 13.47
N SER A 147 9.80 27.99 13.19
CA SER A 147 10.42 28.90 14.15
C SER A 147 9.54 30.14 14.29
N LYS A 148 9.02 30.38 15.49
CA LYS A 148 8.22 31.58 15.77
C LYS A 148 9.13 32.80 15.86
N TYR A 149 8.78 33.88 15.18
CA TYR A 149 9.54 35.13 15.19
C TYR A 149 9.92 35.57 16.62
N GLU A 150 8.97 35.47 17.55
CA GLU A 150 9.14 35.88 18.94
C GLU A 150 10.18 35.02 19.70
N SER A 151 10.25 33.72 19.40
CA SER A 151 11.23 32.81 20.00
C SER A 151 12.65 32.98 19.43
N VAL A 152 12.74 33.40 18.17
CA VAL A 152 14.01 33.59 17.47
C VAL A 152 14.59 34.96 17.76
N LEU A 153 13.74 35.95 18.05
CA LEU A 153 14.13 37.33 18.30
C LEU A 153 15.26 37.42 19.33
N ALA A 154 15.18 36.66 20.43
CA ALA A 154 16.23 36.64 21.47
C ALA A 154 17.63 36.27 20.92
N ASN A 155 17.70 35.47 19.86
CA ASN A 155 18.95 35.00 19.25
C ASN A 155 19.51 35.94 18.18
N ILE A 156 18.70 36.87 17.66
CA ILE A 156 19.06 37.77 16.55
C ILE A 156 18.95 39.26 16.91
N LEU A 157 18.42 39.60 18.10
CA LEU A 157 18.08 40.97 18.51
C LEU A 157 19.25 41.95 18.41
N TYR A 158 20.46 41.47 18.68
CA TYR A 158 21.68 42.29 18.72
C TYR A 158 22.53 42.17 17.44
N ASP A 159 22.09 41.40 16.44
CA ASP A 159 22.85 41.26 15.20
C ASP A 159 22.68 42.51 14.33
N ARG A 160 23.79 43.06 13.84
CA ARG A 160 23.80 44.27 12.99
C ARG A 160 22.98 44.09 11.72
N ARG A 161 22.95 42.89 11.14
CA ARG A 161 22.20 42.57 9.92
C ARG A 161 20.69 42.62 10.18
N PHE A 162 20.26 42.18 11.35
CA PHE A 162 18.85 42.28 11.78
C PHE A 162 18.44 43.72 12.11
N LEU A 163 19.31 44.49 12.78
CA LEU A 163 19.04 45.88 13.14
C LEU A 163 18.96 46.81 11.92
N SER A 164 19.62 46.46 10.82
CA SER A 164 19.62 47.22 9.57
C SER A 164 18.28 47.16 8.83
N VAL A 165 17.43 46.18 9.13
CA VAL A 165 16.08 46.08 8.57
C VAL A 165 15.13 47.03 9.33
N PRO A 166 14.23 47.77 8.65
CA PRO A 166 13.22 48.62 9.30
C PRO A 166 12.32 47.83 10.26
N LYS A 167 12.09 48.36 11.46
CA LYS A 167 11.45 47.65 12.61
C LYS A 167 10.08 47.09 12.26
N GLU A 168 9.31 47.83 11.48
CA GLU A 168 7.95 47.52 11.04
C GLU A 168 7.93 46.28 10.13
N MET A 169 8.98 46.12 9.32
CA MET A 169 9.06 45.10 8.27
C MET A 169 9.81 43.82 8.70
N ARG A 170 10.51 43.84 9.85
CA ARG A 170 11.35 42.71 10.31
C ARG A 170 10.59 41.39 10.44
N LYS A 171 9.35 41.44 10.93
CA LYS A 171 8.50 40.27 11.15
C LYS A 171 7.99 39.70 9.82
N GLU A 172 7.59 40.57 8.91
CA GLU A 172 7.11 40.17 7.58
C GLU A 172 8.25 39.56 6.75
N TYR A 173 9.39 40.26 6.67
CA TYR A 173 10.57 39.77 5.97
C TYR A 173 11.13 38.49 6.58
N PHE A 174 11.03 38.30 7.90
CA PHE A 174 11.41 37.05 8.53
C PHE A 174 10.68 35.84 7.93
N TYR A 175 9.34 35.90 7.88
CA TYR A 175 8.55 34.78 7.34
C TYR A 175 8.75 34.62 5.83
N LYS A 176 8.84 35.74 5.09
CA LYS A 176 9.10 35.72 3.64
C LYS A 176 10.45 35.08 3.32
N LEU A 177 11.53 35.52 3.97
CA LEU A 177 12.87 35.01 3.74
C LEU A 177 13.03 33.56 4.19
N ILE A 178 12.38 33.13 5.28
CA ILE A 178 12.41 31.71 5.70
C ILE A 178 11.73 30.83 4.66
N LYS A 179 10.56 31.25 4.13
CA LYS A 179 9.90 30.52 3.02
C LYS A 179 10.81 30.43 1.81
N GLU A 180 11.45 31.54 1.43
CA GLU A 180 12.38 31.60 0.31
C GLU A 180 13.60 30.67 0.50
N VAL A 181 14.22 30.68 1.69
CA VAL A 181 15.34 29.78 2.03
C VAL A 181 14.94 28.30 1.94
N GLN A 182 13.72 27.95 2.34
CA GLN A 182 13.23 26.57 2.20
C GLN A 182 12.98 26.20 0.74
N GLU A 183 12.42 27.11 -0.04
CA GLU A 183 12.17 26.90 -1.47
C GLU A 183 13.48 26.77 -2.26
N ASP A 184 14.49 27.60 -1.95
CA ASP A 184 15.83 27.50 -2.51
C ASP A 184 16.47 26.14 -2.21
N LYS A 185 16.38 25.67 -0.96
CA LYS A 185 16.86 24.33 -0.56
C LYS A 185 16.14 23.20 -1.31
N LYS A 186 14.83 23.32 -1.54
CA LYS A 186 14.06 22.35 -2.33
C LYS A 186 14.46 22.36 -3.81
N ASN A 187 14.64 23.54 -4.39
CA ASN A 187 15.03 23.71 -5.79
C ASN A 187 16.47 23.21 -6.03
N GLU A 188 17.39 23.51 -5.12
CA GLU A 188 18.75 22.97 -5.14
C GLU A 188 18.72 21.44 -5.09
N LEU A 189 17.98 20.86 -4.15
CA LEU A 189 17.82 19.40 -4.05
C LEU A 189 17.25 18.81 -5.35
N LYS A 190 16.22 19.42 -5.92
CA LYS A 190 15.61 18.95 -7.18
C LYS A 190 16.64 18.94 -8.31
N THR A 191 17.42 20.01 -8.43
CA THR A 191 18.51 20.13 -9.41
C THR A 191 19.57 19.06 -9.21
N LEU A 192 19.98 18.79 -7.95
CA LEU A 192 20.92 17.72 -7.62
C LEU A 192 20.38 16.34 -8.00
N ILE A 193 19.11 16.06 -7.72
CA ILE A 193 18.44 14.81 -8.09
C ILE A 193 18.45 14.62 -9.60
N GLU A 194 18.05 15.64 -10.36
CA GLU A 194 18.01 15.59 -11.83
C GLU A 194 19.41 15.38 -12.41
N ASN A 195 20.41 16.12 -11.94
CA ASN A 195 21.80 15.95 -12.37
C ASN A 195 22.32 14.54 -12.09
N PHE A 196 22.04 13.98 -10.91
CA PHE A 196 22.48 12.65 -10.55
C PHE A 196 21.77 11.56 -11.37
N GLN A 197 20.46 11.69 -11.59
CA GLN A 197 19.72 10.77 -12.46
C GLN A 197 20.24 10.82 -13.91
N ASN A 198 20.53 12.02 -14.43
CA ASN A 198 21.12 12.18 -15.75
C ASN A 198 22.50 11.52 -15.84
N LEU A 199 23.33 11.63 -14.81
CA LEU A 199 24.61 10.93 -14.74
C LEU A 199 24.41 9.40 -14.79
N LEU A 200 23.49 8.86 -13.99
CA LEU A 200 23.20 7.42 -13.97
C LEU A 200 22.72 6.91 -15.32
N ASN A 201 21.87 7.68 -16.01
CA ASN A 201 21.36 7.33 -17.34
C ASN A 201 22.46 7.41 -18.41
N LYS A 202 23.33 8.43 -18.38
CA LYS A 202 24.46 8.55 -19.32
C LYS A 202 25.46 7.41 -19.18
N LYS A 203 25.63 6.90 -17.95
CA LYS A 203 26.58 5.83 -17.60
C LYS A 203 25.93 4.47 -17.44
N GLU A 204 24.70 4.33 -17.95
CA GLU A 204 23.86 3.16 -17.74
C GLU A 204 24.52 1.85 -18.21
N GLU A 205 25.27 1.90 -19.30
CA GLU A 205 25.93 0.74 -19.92
C GLU A 205 27.19 0.29 -19.16
N GLU A 206 27.77 1.17 -18.33
CA GLU A 206 29.00 0.88 -17.57
C GLU A 206 28.69 0.10 -16.28
N PHE A 207 27.41 -0.06 -15.92
CA PHE A 207 26.99 -0.87 -14.78
C PHE A 207 26.85 -2.35 -15.16
N PHE A 208 27.71 -3.19 -14.58
CA PHE A 208 27.71 -4.64 -14.82
C PHE A 208 27.10 -5.42 -13.66
N TYR A 209 26.52 -6.59 -13.99
CA TYR A 209 26.01 -7.54 -13.00
C TYR A 209 27.19 -8.09 -12.19
N PRO A 210 27.13 -8.17 -10.85
CA PRO A 210 25.93 -8.25 -9.99
C PRO A 210 25.30 -6.94 -9.48
N PHE A 211 25.63 -5.77 -10.06
CA PHE A 211 25.06 -4.46 -9.67
C PHE A 211 25.25 -4.13 -8.18
N ARG A 212 26.47 -4.30 -7.67
CA ARG A 212 26.79 -3.99 -6.27
C ARG A 212 26.94 -2.49 -6.07
N GLU A 213 26.39 -1.99 -4.97
CA GLU A 213 26.49 -0.57 -4.59
C GLU A 213 27.95 -0.13 -4.42
N LYS A 214 28.82 -0.96 -3.84
CA LYS A 214 30.24 -0.64 -3.64
C LYS A 214 30.98 -0.35 -4.95
N ASP A 215 30.71 -1.15 -5.98
CA ASP A 215 31.36 -1.02 -7.28
C ASP A 215 30.86 0.24 -8.00
N ALA A 216 29.54 0.48 -7.93
CA ALA A 216 28.92 1.71 -8.44
C ALA A 216 29.44 2.96 -7.74
N ILE A 217 29.57 2.95 -6.41
CA ILE A 217 30.09 4.07 -5.64
C ILE A 217 31.56 4.35 -5.99
N LYS A 218 32.39 3.32 -6.12
CA LYS A 218 33.80 3.48 -6.49
C LYS A 218 33.96 4.16 -7.86
N PHE A 219 33.01 3.92 -8.77
CA PHE A 219 32.97 4.55 -10.09
C PHE A 219 32.43 5.99 -10.05
N LEU A 220 31.41 6.25 -9.24
CA LEU A 220 30.71 7.54 -9.21
C LEU A 220 31.36 8.58 -8.28
N LYS A 221 32.14 8.16 -7.27
CA LYS A 221 32.67 9.05 -6.21
C LYS A 221 33.47 10.25 -6.71
N ASP A 222 34.08 10.14 -7.88
CA ASP A 222 34.96 11.17 -8.44
C ASP A 222 34.19 12.21 -9.26
N ARG A 223 32.86 12.02 -9.45
CA ARG A 223 31.99 12.92 -10.22
C ARG A 223 31.38 14.02 -9.34
N ASN A 224 31.29 15.22 -9.90
CA ASN A 224 30.74 16.39 -9.20
C ASN A 224 29.25 16.20 -8.89
N GLU A 225 28.50 15.58 -9.80
CA GLU A 225 27.09 15.27 -9.66
C GLU A 225 26.82 14.22 -8.56
N TYR A 226 27.80 13.36 -8.27
CA TYR A 226 27.72 12.42 -7.14
C TYR A 226 28.04 13.09 -5.81
N LYS A 227 29.01 14.01 -5.78
CA LYS A 227 29.37 14.79 -4.59
C LYS A 227 28.23 15.75 -4.20
N GLY A 228 27.61 16.40 -5.18
CA GLY A 228 26.55 17.38 -4.98
C GLY A 228 26.95 18.44 -3.95
N ASN A 229 26.05 18.78 -3.03
CA ASN A 229 26.32 19.74 -1.95
C ASN A 229 26.95 19.13 -0.69
N CYS A 230 27.37 17.86 -0.72
CA CYS A 230 27.98 17.15 0.41
C CYS A 230 27.17 17.13 1.73
N SER A 231 25.91 17.55 1.73
CA SER A 231 25.05 17.49 2.91
C SER A 231 24.68 16.05 3.25
N GLU A 232 24.50 15.74 4.54
CA GLU A 232 24.06 14.41 4.99
C GLU A 232 22.70 14.02 4.38
N TYR A 233 21.82 15.01 4.23
CA TYR A 233 20.53 14.83 3.57
C TYR A 233 20.66 14.44 2.09
N TRP A 234 21.57 15.09 1.35
CA TRP A 234 21.87 14.71 -0.03
C TRP A 234 22.49 13.31 -0.11
N MET A 235 23.45 12.97 0.77
CA MET A 235 24.04 11.63 0.77
C MET A 235 22.99 10.53 0.94
N ASN A 236 22.03 10.73 1.85
CA ASN A 236 20.92 9.80 2.07
C ASN A 236 20.00 9.70 0.85
N THR A 237 19.65 10.84 0.24
CA THR A 237 18.79 10.88 -0.96
C THR A 237 19.48 10.24 -2.16
N ARG A 238 20.74 10.59 -2.42
CA ARG A 238 21.59 10.01 -3.46
C ARG A 238 21.74 8.50 -3.32
N ASN A 239 22.01 8.01 -2.10
CA ASN A 239 22.15 6.57 -1.86
C ASN A 239 20.83 5.82 -2.15
N LYS A 240 19.68 6.41 -1.80
CA LYS A 240 18.36 5.88 -2.17
C LYS A 240 18.15 5.84 -3.68
N ILE A 241 18.48 6.92 -4.40
CA ILE A 241 18.37 6.99 -5.86
C ILE A 241 19.23 5.92 -6.52
N LEU A 242 20.49 5.80 -6.11
CA LEU A 242 21.42 4.80 -6.63
C LEU A 242 20.91 3.38 -6.39
N LYS A 243 20.44 3.09 -5.18
CA LYS A 243 19.89 1.77 -4.83
C LYS A 243 18.69 1.42 -5.70
N ASN A 244 17.75 2.34 -5.85
CA ASN A 244 16.56 2.15 -6.69
C ASN A 244 16.94 1.91 -8.16
N PHE A 245 17.93 2.65 -8.68
CA PHE A 245 18.44 2.48 -10.03
C PHE A 245 19.08 1.10 -10.25
N LEU A 246 19.96 0.66 -9.35
CA LEU A 246 20.61 -0.65 -9.43
C LEU A 246 19.59 -1.80 -9.31
N GLU A 247 18.59 -1.65 -8.44
CA GLU A 247 17.52 -2.64 -8.31
C GLU A 247 16.66 -2.73 -9.59
N LYS A 248 16.34 -1.59 -10.20
CA LYS A 248 15.66 -1.54 -11.50
C LYS A 248 16.47 -2.29 -12.57
N LYS A 249 17.79 -2.06 -12.64
CA LYS A 249 18.68 -2.75 -13.57
C LYS A 249 18.79 -4.25 -13.33
N LYS A 250 18.85 -4.67 -12.06
CA LYS A 250 18.80 -6.08 -11.69
C LYS A 250 17.52 -6.74 -12.21
N LYS A 251 16.35 -6.11 -11.98
CA LYS A 251 15.05 -6.60 -12.46
C LYS A 251 14.95 -6.64 -13.99
N GLU A 252 15.45 -5.63 -14.70
CA GLU A 252 15.49 -5.60 -16.16
C GLU A 252 16.35 -6.74 -16.74
N LYS A 253 17.54 -6.97 -16.16
CA LYS A 253 18.42 -8.05 -16.58
C LYS A 253 17.81 -9.42 -16.28
N GLU A 254 17.17 -9.57 -15.12
CA GLU A 254 16.43 -10.78 -14.74
C GLU A 254 15.31 -11.09 -15.75
N LYS A 255 14.48 -10.10 -16.11
CA LYS A 255 13.42 -10.24 -17.14
C LYS A 255 13.98 -10.61 -18.52
N LYS A 256 15.09 -10.02 -18.93
CA LYS A 256 15.76 -10.38 -20.21
C LYS A 256 16.23 -11.84 -20.20
N VAL A 257 16.76 -12.32 -19.08
CA VAL A 257 17.20 -13.71 -18.92
C VAL A 257 16.01 -14.68 -18.83
N GLU A 258 14.94 -14.28 -18.16
CA GLU A 258 13.66 -15.00 -18.09
C GLU A 258 13.07 -15.22 -19.48
N LYS A 259 12.94 -14.16 -20.29
CA LYS A 259 12.45 -14.28 -21.67
C LYS A 259 13.32 -15.21 -22.51
N LYS A 260 14.66 -15.05 -22.44
CA LYS A 260 15.60 -15.95 -23.13
C LYS A 260 15.47 -17.40 -22.64
N PHE A 261 15.20 -17.63 -21.36
CA PHE A 261 14.99 -18.96 -20.80
C PHE A 261 13.67 -19.56 -21.28
N GLU A 262 12.57 -18.78 -21.29
CA GLU A 262 11.28 -19.18 -21.84
C GLU A 262 11.39 -19.54 -23.33
N ASP A 263 12.05 -18.71 -24.13
CA ASP A 263 12.27 -18.95 -25.57
C ASP A 263 13.08 -20.24 -25.78
N THR A 264 14.19 -20.38 -25.05
CA THR A 264 15.03 -21.59 -25.10
C THR A 264 14.21 -22.83 -24.74
N LEU A 265 13.44 -22.79 -23.64
CA LEU A 265 12.58 -23.90 -23.24
C LEU A 265 11.54 -24.22 -24.31
N ASN A 266 10.85 -23.21 -24.83
CA ASN A 266 9.84 -23.40 -25.85
C ASN A 266 10.41 -24.01 -27.13
N ASP A 267 11.66 -23.70 -27.49
CA ASP A 267 12.34 -24.29 -28.65
C ASP A 267 12.74 -25.76 -28.39
N TYR A 268 13.36 -26.07 -27.25
CA TYR A 268 13.75 -27.45 -26.93
C TYR A 268 12.56 -28.38 -26.63
N LEU A 269 11.42 -27.84 -26.16
CA LEU A 269 10.25 -28.64 -25.79
C LEU A 269 9.24 -28.80 -26.92
N ARG A 270 9.34 -28.03 -28.01
CA ARG A 270 8.36 -27.99 -29.10
C ARG A 270 8.18 -29.34 -29.81
N ASP A 271 9.30 -30.03 -30.03
CA ASP A 271 9.37 -31.25 -30.86
C ASP A 271 9.63 -32.52 -30.03
N GLU A 272 9.78 -32.37 -28.70
CA GLU A 272 10.17 -33.44 -27.78
C GLU A 272 8.99 -34.02 -27.01
N ASN A 273 9.05 -35.31 -26.68
CA ASN A 273 8.00 -36.00 -25.93
C ASN A 273 7.91 -35.46 -24.49
N PRO A 274 6.70 -35.24 -23.92
CA PRO A 274 6.51 -34.80 -22.54
C PRO A 274 7.27 -35.60 -21.47
N ARG A 275 7.59 -36.88 -21.73
CA ARG A 275 8.42 -37.71 -20.83
C ARG A 275 9.89 -37.25 -20.74
N ILE A 276 10.39 -36.51 -21.72
CA ILE A 276 11.79 -36.05 -21.82
C ILE A 276 11.93 -34.62 -21.27
N TRP A 277 10.83 -33.88 -21.12
CA TRP A 277 10.82 -32.48 -20.68
C TRP A 277 11.50 -32.23 -19.35
N ILE A 278 11.36 -33.15 -18.39
CA ILE A 278 12.01 -33.05 -17.06
C ILE A 278 13.54 -33.19 -17.19
N LYS A 279 14.04 -34.04 -18.11
CA LYS A 279 15.48 -34.17 -18.38
C LYS A 279 16.04 -32.90 -19.03
N ILE A 280 15.30 -32.33 -19.99
CA ILE A 280 15.64 -31.07 -20.66
C ILE A 280 15.66 -29.92 -19.65
N LYS A 281 14.65 -29.84 -18.77
CA LYS A 281 14.58 -28.89 -17.66
C LYS A 281 15.83 -28.96 -16.79
N ASN A 282 16.17 -30.15 -16.29
CA ASN A 282 17.31 -30.34 -15.39
C ASN A 282 18.64 -29.97 -16.05
N ASN A 283 18.79 -30.19 -17.36
CA ASN A 283 19.99 -29.80 -18.11
C ASN A 283 20.06 -28.28 -18.34
N LEU A 284 18.93 -27.61 -18.56
CA LEU A 284 18.87 -26.16 -18.77
C LEU A 284 19.03 -25.37 -17.46
N ILE A 285 18.49 -25.85 -16.35
CA ILE A 285 18.61 -25.22 -15.03
C ILE A 285 20.07 -25.13 -14.57
N LYS A 286 20.90 -26.13 -14.92
CA LYS A 286 22.32 -26.21 -14.56
C LYS A 286 23.23 -25.23 -15.33
N LYS A 287 22.75 -24.54 -16.38
CA LYS A 287 23.58 -23.62 -17.16
C LYS A 287 23.79 -22.29 -16.40
N LYS A 288 25.06 -21.89 -16.20
CA LYS A 288 25.48 -20.64 -15.53
C LYS A 288 24.79 -19.37 -16.07
N LYS A 289 24.43 -19.35 -17.37
CA LYS A 289 23.74 -18.22 -18.00
C LYS A 289 22.35 -17.90 -17.42
N TYR A 290 21.73 -18.83 -16.68
CA TYR A 290 20.44 -18.64 -16.01
C TYR A 290 20.56 -18.55 -14.49
N GLU A 291 21.77 -18.51 -13.92
CA GLU A 291 22.01 -18.46 -12.47
C GLU A 291 21.41 -17.22 -11.80
N ILE A 292 21.18 -16.15 -12.57
CA ILE A 292 20.50 -14.93 -12.12
C ILE A 292 19.06 -15.22 -11.65
N LEU A 293 18.41 -16.24 -12.22
CA LEU A 293 17.05 -16.65 -11.84
C LEU A 293 17.09 -17.62 -10.65
N SER A 294 16.23 -17.38 -9.66
CA SER A 294 15.98 -18.35 -8.59
C SER A 294 15.45 -19.67 -9.15
N TYR A 295 15.73 -20.77 -8.45
CA TYR A 295 15.20 -22.10 -8.79
C TYR A 295 13.67 -22.10 -8.92
N ASP A 296 12.96 -21.51 -7.95
CA ASP A 296 11.49 -21.43 -7.97
C ASP A 296 10.95 -20.67 -9.19
N LYS A 297 11.67 -19.63 -9.62
CA LYS A 297 11.28 -18.86 -10.82
C LYS A 297 11.49 -19.68 -12.08
N LYS A 298 12.62 -20.40 -12.20
CA LYS A 298 12.87 -21.31 -13.33
C LYS A 298 11.79 -22.39 -13.43
N ASP A 299 11.37 -22.93 -12.29
CA ASP A 299 10.34 -23.96 -12.21
C ASP A 299 8.96 -23.45 -12.63
N ARG A 300 8.58 -22.23 -12.24
CA ARG A 300 7.34 -21.59 -12.69
C ARG A 300 7.34 -21.32 -14.19
N ILE A 301 8.45 -20.85 -14.75
CA ILE A 301 8.57 -20.61 -16.20
C ILE A 301 8.43 -21.95 -16.95
N PHE A 302 9.10 -23.00 -16.47
CA PHE A 302 8.98 -24.34 -17.04
C PHE A 302 7.53 -24.85 -17.04
N GLU A 303 6.83 -24.72 -15.91
CA GLU A 303 5.43 -25.15 -15.79
C GLU A 303 4.52 -24.38 -16.77
N SER A 304 4.71 -23.05 -16.86
CA SER A 304 3.96 -22.20 -17.78
C SER A 304 4.17 -22.60 -19.25
N VAL A 305 5.43 -22.80 -19.67
CA VAL A 305 5.77 -23.23 -21.04
C VAL A 305 5.20 -24.62 -21.33
N SER A 306 5.37 -25.55 -20.39
CA SER A 306 4.88 -26.93 -20.51
C SER A 306 3.36 -26.97 -20.69
N GLN A 307 2.61 -26.22 -19.88
CA GLN A 307 1.16 -26.12 -20.01
C GLN A 307 0.72 -25.48 -21.33
N LYS A 308 1.40 -24.42 -21.79
CA LYS A 308 1.12 -23.78 -23.09
C LYS A 308 1.35 -24.76 -24.25
N LEU A 309 2.41 -25.56 -24.21
CA LEU A 309 2.71 -26.57 -25.23
C LEU A 309 1.70 -27.73 -25.20
N LEU A 310 1.35 -28.24 -24.01
CA LEU A 310 0.32 -29.29 -23.87
C LEU A 310 -1.05 -28.83 -24.41
N LYS A 311 -1.44 -27.58 -24.17
CA LYS A 311 -2.66 -26.99 -24.77
C LYS A 311 -2.58 -26.98 -26.29
N LYS A 312 -1.47 -26.49 -26.86
CA LYS A 312 -1.25 -26.49 -28.32
C LYS A 312 -1.30 -27.91 -28.93
N ILE A 313 -0.77 -28.92 -28.25
CA ILE A 313 -0.84 -30.32 -28.70
C ILE A 313 -2.28 -30.83 -28.68
N LYS A 314 -3.04 -30.55 -27.60
CA LYS A 314 -4.47 -30.89 -27.51
C LYS A 314 -5.29 -30.22 -28.62
N ASP A 315 -5.02 -28.95 -28.92
CA ASP A 315 -5.74 -28.21 -29.96
C ASP A 315 -5.38 -28.70 -31.37
N ARG A 316 -4.12 -29.06 -31.64
CA ARG A 316 -3.70 -29.69 -32.92
C ARG A 316 -4.32 -31.07 -33.12
N ASN A 317 -4.46 -31.87 -32.07
CA ASN A 317 -5.12 -33.17 -32.14
C ASN A 317 -6.62 -33.02 -32.42
N LYS A 318 -7.28 -32.02 -31.82
CA LYS A 318 -8.66 -31.62 -32.15
C LYS A 318 -8.84 -31.23 -33.63
N GLY A 319 -7.84 -30.56 -34.22
CA GLY A 319 -7.87 -30.14 -35.63
C GLY A 319 -7.68 -31.28 -36.64
N ARG A 320 -7.11 -32.43 -36.24
CA ARG A 320 -6.90 -33.60 -37.12
C ARG A 320 -8.07 -34.59 -37.11
N GLU A 321 -8.88 -34.61 -36.06
CA GLU A 321 -10.12 -35.41 -36.00
C GLU A 321 -11.26 -34.84 -36.87
N ASN A 322 -11.20 -33.54 -37.20
CA ASN A 322 -12.25 -32.83 -37.95
C ASN A 322 -12.34 -33.12 -39.46
N LYS A 323 -11.55 -34.05 -40.02
CA LYS A 323 -11.70 -34.46 -41.44
C LYS A 323 -12.52 -35.73 -41.65
N HIS A 324 -13.03 -36.36 -40.59
CA HIS A 324 -13.82 -37.59 -40.71
C HIS A 324 -15.16 -37.62 -39.94
N SER A 325 -15.65 -36.51 -39.40
CA SER A 325 -16.81 -36.57 -38.48
C SER A 325 -17.73 -35.35 -38.46
N ASP A 326 -18.24 -34.92 -39.62
CA ASP A 326 -19.30 -33.90 -39.67
C ASP A 326 -20.71 -34.39 -39.25
N LEU A 327 -20.84 -35.64 -38.81
CA LEU A 327 -22.10 -36.19 -38.28
C LEU A 327 -22.07 -36.53 -36.77
N LYS A 328 -20.90 -36.66 -36.12
CA LYS A 328 -20.79 -37.06 -34.69
C LYS A 328 -20.72 -35.88 -33.70
N HIS A 329 -20.43 -34.66 -34.15
CA HIS A 329 -20.25 -33.51 -33.25
C HIS A 329 -21.56 -32.95 -32.66
N LYS A 330 -22.71 -33.09 -33.34
CA LYS A 330 -24.00 -32.66 -32.78
C LYS A 330 -24.49 -33.56 -31.64
N GLU A 331 -24.18 -34.85 -31.66
CA GLU A 331 -24.57 -35.78 -30.59
C GLU A 331 -23.64 -35.69 -29.38
N HIS A 332 -22.32 -35.59 -29.56
CA HIS A 332 -21.39 -35.47 -28.44
C HIS A 332 -21.51 -34.12 -27.72
N SER A 333 -21.70 -33.01 -28.46
CA SER A 333 -21.97 -31.71 -27.83
C SER A 333 -23.32 -31.67 -27.08
N LYS A 334 -24.32 -32.44 -27.54
CA LYS A 334 -25.59 -32.60 -26.80
C LYS A 334 -25.39 -33.48 -25.58
N LYS A 335 -24.67 -34.60 -25.70
CA LYS A 335 -24.39 -35.52 -24.58
C LYS A 335 -23.52 -34.89 -23.49
N ASP A 336 -22.53 -34.07 -23.85
CA ASP A 336 -21.71 -33.31 -22.88
C ASP A 336 -22.51 -32.19 -22.20
N LYS A 337 -23.43 -31.54 -22.91
CA LYS A 337 -24.36 -30.56 -22.32
C LYS A 337 -25.38 -31.24 -21.40
N ILE A 338 -25.91 -32.40 -21.79
CA ILE A 338 -26.83 -33.21 -21.00
C ILE A 338 -26.12 -33.71 -19.73
N ASN A 339 -24.91 -34.25 -19.85
CA ASN A 339 -24.13 -34.70 -18.69
C ASN A 339 -23.81 -33.51 -17.74
N ARG A 340 -23.39 -32.35 -18.25
CA ARG A 340 -23.22 -31.15 -17.40
C ARG A 340 -24.50 -30.71 -16.71
N ASN A 341 -25.63 -30.76 -17.41
CA ASN A 341 -26.93 -30.42 -16.82
C ASN A 341 -27.33 -31.43 -15.74
N GLU A 342 -27.14 -32.73 -15.96
CA GLU A 342 -27.38 -33.78 -14.97
C GLU A 342 -26.49 -33.62 -13.73
N LYS A 343 -25.20 -33.29 -13.91
CA LYS A 343 -24.28 -32.97 -12.81
C LYS A 343 -24.74 -31.77 -12.00
N ASN A 344 -25.19 -30.71 -12.66
CA ASN A 344 -25.70 -29.51 -11.99
C ASN A 344 -27.03 -29.77 -11.26
N ILE A 345 -27.93 -30.57 -11.85
CA ILE A 345 -29.18 -30.99 -11.21
C ILE A 345 -28.87 -31.81 -9.95
N PHE A 346 -27.94 -32.77 -10.03
CA PHE A 346 -27.50 -33.56 -8.88
C PHE A 346 -26.95 -32.68 -7.74
N LEU A 347 -26.03 -31.74 -8.06
CA LEU A 347 -25.51 -30.79 -7.07
C LEU A 347 -26.60 -29.86 -6.50
N GLY A 348 -27.57 -29.46 -7.33
CA GLY A 348 -28.73 -28.68 -6.92
C GLY A 348 -29.58 -29.42 -5.89
N ILE A 349 -29.94 -30.67 -6.18
CA ILE A 349 -30.71 -31.54 -5.27
C ILE A 349 -29.97 -31.72 -3.94
N LEU A 350 -28.65 -31.98 -3.99
CA LEU A 350 -27.83 -32.07 -2.77
C LEU A 350 -27.87 -30.77 -1.99
N SER A 351 -27.68 -29.62 -2.63
CA SER A 351 -27.69 -28.32 -1.93
C SER A 351 -29.04 -27.95 -1.31
N GLU A 352 -30.15 -28.36 -1.93
CA GLU A 352 -31.50 -28.03 -1.45
C GLU A 352 -31.97 -28.97 -0.34
N LYS A 353 -31.75 -30.28 -0.53
CA LYS A 353 -32.29 -31.33 0.34
C LYS A 353 -31.30 -31.80 1.41
N LEU A 354 -29.99 -31.65 1.20
CA LEU A 354 -28.94 -32.08 2.13
C LEU A 354 -28.32 -30.89 2.87
N LYS A 355 -29.05 -30.38 3.87
CA LYS A 355 -28.58 -29.24 4.70
C LYS A 355 -27.46 -29.61 5.68
N PHE A 356 -27.43 -30.87 6.12
CA PHE A 356 -26.50 -31.42 7.11
C PHE A 356 -25.91 -32.74 6.62
N PRO A 357 -24.92 -32.70 5.72
CA PRO A 357 -24.30 -33.92 5.23
C PRO A 357 -23.50 -34.61 6.33
N ILE A 358 -23.53 -35.94 6.34
CA ILE A 358 -22.67 -36.75 7.22
C ILE A 358 -21.26 -36.76 6.60
N ILE A 359 -20.31 -36.12 7.29
CA ILE A 359 -18.93 -36.04 6.82
C ILE A 359 -18.18 -37.27 7.32
N ASN A 360 -17.98 -38.24 6.42
CA ASN A 360 -17.07 -39.36 6.68
C ASN A 360 -15.68 -39.03 6.10
N ASP A 361 -14.66 -38.99 6.96
CA ASP A 361 -13.28 -38.68 6.60
C ASP A 361 -12.70 -39.67 5.57
N ASP A 362 -13.25 -40.88 5.49
CA ASP A 362 -12.85 -41.88 4.50
C ASP A 362 -13.25 -41.46 3.08
N ILE A 363 -14.41 -40.82 2.90
CA ILE A 363 -14.90 -40.32 1.60
C ILE A 363 -13.95 -39.22 1.07
N LEU A 364 -13.31 -38.47 1.96
CA LEU A 364 -12.37 -37.40 1.60
C LEU A 364 -10.97 -37.93 1.25
N LYS A 365 -10.60 -39.15 1.69
CA LYS A 365 -9.25 -39.71 1.55
C LYS A 365 -9.06 -40.63 0.33
N TYR A 366 -10.10 -41.33 -0.13
CA TYR A 366 -9.97 -42.31 -1.22
C TYR A 366 -10.36 -41.73 -2.58
N ASP A 367 -9.54 -41.97 -3.62
CA ASP A 367 -9.76 -41.45 -4.98
C ASP A 367 -10.95 -42.11 -5.72
N THR A 368 -11.43 -43.27 -5.30
CA THR A 368 -12.53 -44.00 -5.95
C THR A 368 -13.44 -44.67 -4.93
N CYS A 369 -14.72 -44.89 -5.27
CA CYS A 369 -15.61 -45.79 -4.53
C CYS A 369 -14.91 -47.12 -4.28
N ILE A 370 -14.81 -47.52 -3.00
CA ILE A 370 -14.18 -48.78 -2.61
C ILE A 370 -15.01 -49.93 -3.21
N SER A 371 -14.43 -50.65 -4.17
CA SER A 371 -14.95 -51.91 -4.69
C SER A 371 -15.03 -52.93 -3.53
N LYS A 372 -16.06 -53.75 -3.26
CA LYS A 372 -17.19 -54.30 -4.03
C LYS A 372 -18.27 -54.73 -3.03
N LYS A 373 -19.52 -54.26 -3.18
CA LYS A 373 -20.83 -54.88 -2.85
C LYS A 373 -21.94 -53.89 -2.46
N GLU A 374 -21.62 -52.60 -2.28
CA GLU A 374 -22.59 -51.59 -1.82
C GLU A 374 -22.75 -50.45 -2.84
N ASN A 375 -23.98 -49.94 -2.98
CA ASN A 375 -24.32 -48.84 -3.90
C ASN A 375 -23.86 -47.48 -3.33
N PHE A 376 -23.67 -46.47 -4.19
CA PHE A 376 -23.28 -45.11 -3.78
C PHE A 376 -24.16 -44.55 -2.64
N GLU A 377 -25.47 -44.77 -2.73
CA GLU A 377 -26.45 -44.27 -1.77
C GLU A 377 -26.25 -44.88 -0.37
N GLN A 378 -25.75 -46.13 -0.29
CA GLN A 378 -25.43 -46.81 0.97
C GLN A 378 -24.09 -46.31 1.54
N ILE A 379 -23.06 -46.21 0.70
CA ILE A 379 -21.72 -45.77 1.10
C ILE A 379 -21.74 -44.34 1.65
N CYS A 380 -22.45 -43.43 0.96
CA CYS A 380 -22.54 -42.03 1.35
C CYS A 380 -23.71 -41.74 2.30
N SER A 381 -24.45 -42.77 2.74
CA SER A 381 -25.62 -42.66 3.63
C SER A 381 -26.57 -41.54 3.19
N ILE A 382 -26.91 -41.54 1.89
CA ILE A 382 -27.76 -40.50 1.31
C ILE A 382 -29.18 -40.67 1.86
N PRO A 383 -29.78 -39.62 2.46
CA PRO A 383 -31.11 -39.73 3.04
C PRO A 383 -32.19 -40.10 2.01
N ASP A 384 -33.20 -40.86 2.46
CA ASP A 384 -34.29 -41.35 1.61
C ASP A 384 -35.09 -40.23 0.92
N ASN A 385 -35.10 -39.02 1.50
CA ASN A 385 -35.74 -37.86 0.91
C ASN A 385 -35.12 -37.42 -0.45
N ILE A 386 -33.86 -37.80 -0.71
CA ILE A 386 -33.15 -37.53 -1.96
C ILE A 386 -33.34 -38.70 -2.92
N THR A 387 -33.26 -39.93 -2.44
CA THR A 387 -33.39 -41.14 -3.28
C THR A 387 -34.83 -41.34 -3.80
N ILE A 388 -35.84 -40.83 -3.08
CA ILE A 388 -37.25 -40.84 -3.51
C ILE A 388 -37.54 -39.82 -4.61
N ASN A 389 -36.76 -38.73 -4.72
CA ASN A 389 -36.99 -37.62 -5.65
C ASN A 389 -37.01 -38.11 -7.11
N GLU A 390 -38.08 -37.77 -7.85
CA GLU A 390 -38.20 -38.15 -9.26
C GLU A 390 -37.09 -37.59 -10.13
N GLU A 391 -36.59 -36.38 -9.85
CA GLU A 391 -35.50 -35.77 -10.59
C GLU A 391 -34.18 -36.50 -10.33
N TYR A 392 -33.98 -37.02 -9.12
CA TYR A 392 -32.83 -37.84 -8.76
C TYR A 392 -32.85 -39.19 -9.48
N LYS A 393 -34.02 -39.85 -9.52
CA LYS A 393 -34.22 -41.14 -10.22
C LYS A 393 -34.04 -41.03 -11.74
N LYS A 394 -34.26 -39.85 -12.31
CA LYS A 394 -34.10 -39.57 -13.75
C LYS A 394 -32.64 -39.32 -14.16
N LEU A 395 -31.70 -39.22 -13.22
CA LEU A 395 -30.28 -38.99 -13.52
C LEU A 395 -29.61 -40.26 -14.08
N SER A 396 -28.81 -40.10 -15.14
CA SER A 396 -28.08 -41.21 -15.77
C SER A 396 -26.61 -41.33 -15.32
N LEU A 397 -26.25 -40.63 -14.25
CA LEU A 397 -24.89 -40.57 -13.71
C LEU A 397 -24.43 -41.91 -13.13
N SER A 398 -23.18 -42.28 -13.41
CA SER A 398 -22.56 -43.46 -12.80
C SER A 398 -22.27 -43.24 -11.31
N ASP A 399 -22.19 -44.32 -10.53
CA ASP A 399 -21.92 -44.24 -9.08
C ASP A 399 -20.58 -43.58 -8.76
N ASN A 400 -19.57 -43.76 -9.63
CA ASN A 400 -18.29 -43.06 -9.50
C ASN A 400 -18.44 -41.55 -9.76
N GLU A 401 -19.22 -41.14 -10.76
CA GLU A 401 -19.47 -39.72 -11.01
C GLU A 401 -20.29 -39.07 -9.87
N LYS A 402 -21.30 -39.77 -9.34
CA LYS A 402 -22.04 -39.34 -8.15
C LYS A 402 -21.12 -39.18 -6.95
N PHE A 403 -20.18 -40.13 -6.74
CA PHE A 403 -19.21 -40.09 -5.65
C PHE A 403 -18.26 -38.90 -5.75
N ASP A 404 -17.71 -38.63 -6.94
CA ASP A 404 -16.82 -37.49 -7.16
C ASP A 404 -17.54 -36.16 -6.96
N LEU A 405 -18.76 -36.02 -7.47
CA LEU A 405 -19.59 -34.82 -7.28
C LEU A 405 -19.99 -34.64 -5.82
N TYR A 406 -20.32 -35.73 -5.11
CA TYR A 406 -20.62 -35.69 -3.69
C TYR A 406 -19.40 -35.26 -2.88
N ARG A 407 -18.22 -35.80 -3.19
CA ARG A 407 -16.97 -35.38 -2.54
C ARG A 407 -16.68 -33.89 -2.78
N GLU A 408 -16.86 -33.41 -4.00
CA GLU A 408 -16.72 -31.98 -4.31
C GLU A 408 -17.73 -31.14 -3.51
N PHE A 409 -18.98 -31.58 -3.43
CA PHE A 409 -20.02 -30.96 -2.62
C PHE A 409 -19.64 -30.89 -1.13
N ILE A 410 -19.16 -31.99 -0.53
CA ILE A 410 -18.72 -32.02 0.88
C ILE A 410 -17.52 -31.09 1.10
N ASN A 411 -16.52 -31.12 0.22
CA ASN A 411 -15.38 -30.20 0.31
C ASN A 411 -15.82 -28.73 0.22
N ASN A 412 -16.73 -28.42 -0.69
CA ASN A 412 -17.28 -27.07 -0.81
C ASN A 412 -18.09 -26.69 0.44
N TYR A 413 -18.91 -27.60 0.96
CA TYR A 413 -19.67 -27.40 2.20
C TYR A 413 -18.73 -27.09 3.37
N ILE A 414 -17.70 -27.90 3.60
CA ILE A 414 -16.69 -27.67 4.64
C ILE A 414 -16.05 -26.30 4.46
N ASN A 415 -15.62 -25.96 3.24
CA ASN A 415 -14.97 -24.68 2.95
C ASN A 415 -15.89 -23.47 3.20
N ILE A 416 -17.16 -23.55 2.82
CA ILE A 416 -18.17 -22.51 3.09
C ILE A 416 -18.33 -22.34 4.60
N LYS A 417 -18.50 -23.46 5.33
CA LYS A 417 -18.66 -23.43 6.78
C LYS A 417 -17.41 -22.91 7.49
N LEU A 418 -16.21 -23.25 7.04
CA LEU A 418 -14.96 -22.70 7.58
C LEU A 418 -14.87 -21.19 7.39
N LYS A 419 -15.27 -20.68 6.21
CA LYS A 419 -15.34 -19.22 5.97
C LYS A 419 -16.37 -18.54 6.87
N THR A 420 -17.54 -19.17 7.05
CA THR A 420 -18.56 -18.69 7.96
C THR A 420 -18.07 -18.67 9.41
N PHE A 421 -17.37 -19.72 9.84
CA PHE A 421 -16.76 -19.82 11.16
C PHE A 421 -15.69 -18.73 11.38
N ASP A 422 -14.79 -18.54 10.40
CA ASP A 422 -13.77 -17.48 10.43
C ASP A 422 -14.41 -16.08 10.54
N LYS A 423 -15.50 -15.84 9.79
CA LYS A 423 -16.24 -14.58 9.85
C LYS A 423 -16.88 -14.35 11.23
N TYR A 424 -17.47 -15.38 11.84
CA TYR A 424 -18.03 -15.26 13.18
C TYR A 424 -16.95 -15.04 14.23
N LEU A 425 -15.84 -15.78 14.16
CA LEU A 425 -14.69 -15.61 15.03
C LEU A 425 -14.09 -14.20 14.91
N ALA A 426 -13.98 -13.65 13.70
CA ALA A 426 -13.46 -12.30 13.48
C ALA A 426 -14.27 -11.22 14.23
N ASN A 427 -15.58 -11.43 14.39
CA ASN A 427 -16.47 -10.53 15.11
C ASN A 427 -16.44 -10.73 16.64
N LEU A 428 -15.79 -11.78 17.15
CA LEU A 428 -15.68 -12.01 18.59
C LEU A 428 -14.68 -11.07 19.25
N SER A 429 -15.07 -10.60 20.43
CA SER A 429 -14.21 -9.80 21.30
C SER A 429 -13.02 -10.61 21.82
N VAL A 430 -11.91 -9.92 22.07
CA VAL A 430 -10.71 -10.46 22.73
C VAL A 430 -11.02 -11.03 24.11
N ASN A 431 -12.10 -10.58 24.76
CA ASN A 431 -12.50 -11.07 26.09
C ASN A 431 -12.78 -12.57 26.12
N PHE A 432 -13.19 -13.17 25.00
CA PHE A 432 -13.54 -14.59 24.94
C PHE A 432 -12.34 -15.52 24.68
N ILE A 433 -11.11 -15.00 24.73
CA ILE A 433 -9.92 -15.76 24.38
C ILE A 433 -9.61 -16.95 25.31
N ASN A 434 -10.03 -16.83 26.57
CA ASN A 434 -9.85 -17.86 27.59
C ASN A 434 -10.93 -18.95 27.52
N ASN A 435 -12.00 -18.74 26.76
CA ASN A 435 -13.07 -19.72 26.60
C ASN A 435 -12.57 -20.98 25.89
N SER A 436 -13.14 -22.12 26.28
CA SER A 436 -12.91 -23.39 25.60
C SER A 436 -13.50 -23.37 24.18
N PHE A 437 -13.05 -24.30 23.32
CA PHE A 437 -13.61 -24.40 21.97
C PHE A 437 -15.13 -24.59 21.98
N ASP A 438 -15.64 -25.46 22.86
CA ASP A 438 -17.07 -25.75 22.96
C ASP A 438 -17.88 -24.53 23.42
N GLU A 439 -17.33 -23.71 24.32
CA GLU A 439 -17.94 -22.45 24.71
C GLU A 439 -17.99 -21.45 23.56
N ILE A 440 -16.92 -21.34 22.77
CA ILE A 440 -16.87 -20.47 21.59
C ILE A 440 -17.89 -20.93 20.55
N ILE A 441 -18.03 -22.24 20.33
CA ILE A 441 -19.06 -22.78 19.45
C ILE A 441 -20.46 -22.44 19.97
N LYS A 442 -20.74 -22.62 21.26
CA LYS A 442 -22.03 -22.24 21.87
C LYS A 442 -22.32 -20.75 21.76
N LEU A 443 -21.29 -19.90 21.81
CA LEU A 443 -21.43 -18.44 21.66
C LEU A 443 -21.78 -18.05 20.22
N ILE A 444 -21.19 -18.71 19.24
CA ILE A 444 -21.39 -18.43 17.82
C ILE A 444 -22.66 -19.09 17.27
N ASP A 445 -22.94 -20.32 17.70
CA ASP A 445 -24.00 -21.19 17.20
C ASP A 445 -24.83 -21.72 18.38
N LYS A 446 -25.63 -20.81 18.96
CA LYS A 446 -26.46 -21.08 20.16
C LYS A 446 -27.44 -22.24 19.97
N ASP A 447 -27.92 -22.42 18.74
CA ASP A 447 -28.87 -23.48 18.38
C ASP A 447 -28.19 -24.80 17.99
N ASN A 448 -26.84 -24.82 17.92
CA ASN A 448 -26.04 -25.93 17.40
C ASN A 448 -26.55 -26.42 16.03
N LYS A 449 -26.94 -25.48 15.15
CA LYS A 449 -27.55 -25.75 13.84
C LYS A 449 -26.62 -25.45 12.68
N ILE A 450 -25.53 -24.73 12.88
CA ILE A 450 -24.66 -24.25 11.81
C ILE A 450 -23.47 -25.18 11.63
N PHE A 451 -22.88 -25.65 12.74
CA PHE A 451 -21.65 -26.45 12.75
C PHE A 451 -21.83 -27.89 13.24
N SER A 452 -23.04 -28.33 13.53
CA SER A 452 -23.33 -29.68 14.07
C SER A 452 -22.81 -30.83 13.22
N SER A 453 -22.71 -30.66 11.90
CA SER A 453 -22.17 -31.68 10.99
C SER A 453 -20.64 -31.74 10.95
N LEU A 454 -19.94 -30.76 11.53
CA LEU A 454 -18.48 -30.65 11.49
C LEU A 454 -17.87 -31.11 12.82
N LYS A 455 -16.83 -31.92 12.73
CA LYS A 455 -15.97 -32.28 13.86
C LYS A 455 -14.95 -31.19 14.18
N TYR A 456 -14.37 -31.26 15.37
CA TYR A 456 -13.33 -30.34 15.87
C TYR A 456 -12.16 -30.22 14.90
N GLU A 457 -11.68 -31.34 14.35
CA GLU A 457 -10.49 -31.43 13.50
C GLU A 457 -10.61 -30.57 12.23
N HIS A 458 -11.84 -30.36 11.74
CA HIS A 458 -12.08 -29.49 10.59
C HIS A 458 -11.94 -28.01 10.97
N LEU A 459 -12.41 -27.63 12.16
CA LEU A 459 -12.47 -26.24 12.63
C LEU A 459 -11.22 -25.80 13.40
N GLU A 460 -10.45 -26.75 13.92
CA GLU A 460 -9.27 -26.56 14.76
C GLU A 460 -8.29 -25.56 14.16
N LYS A 461 -7.92 -25.74 12.89
CA LYS A 461 -6.95 -24.86 12.22
C LYS A 461 -7.40 -23.40 12.20
N VAL A 462 -8.69 -23.16 11.96
CA VAL A 462 -9.27 -21.80 11.92
C VAL A 462 -9.36 -21.22 13.33
N TYR A 463 -9.81 -22.02 14.29
CA TYR A 463 -9.87 -21.63 15.70
C TYR A 463 -8.50 -21.28 16.28
N LEU A 464 -7.48 -22.12 16.09
CA LEU A 464 -6.13 -21.87 16.57
C LEU A 464 -5.54 -20.62 15.93
N LYS A 465 -5.76 -20.41 14.63
CA LYS A 465 -5.32 -19.20 13.93
C LYS A 465 -5.95 -17.94 14.55
N TRP A 466 -7.25 -17.96 14.81
CA TRP A 466 -7.94 -16.87 15.49
C TRP A 466 -7.42 -16.64 16.91
N LYS A 467 -7.25 -17.72 17.70
CA LYS A 467 -6.75 -17.66 19.07
C LYS A 467 -5.35 -17.03 19.13
N CYS A 468 -4.43 -17.47 18.27
CA CYS A 468 -3.10 -16.88 18.17
C CYS A 468 -3.13 -15.39 17.80
N TYR A 469 -4.03 -14.97 16.90
CA TYR A 469 -4.20 -13.56 16.55
C TYR A 469 -4.70 -12.74 17.75
N LYS A 470 -5.73 -13.22 18.45
CA LYS A 470 -6.28 -12.56 19.63
C LYS A 470 -5.30 -12.52 20.80
N ILE A 471 -4.43 -13.53 20.95
CA ILE A 471 -3.37 -13.52 21.98
C ILE A 471 -2.39 -12.39 21.69
N LYS A 472 -1.99 -12.20 20.42
CA LYS A 472 -1.11 -11.10 20.02
C LYS A 472 -1.75 -9.74 20.28
N GLU A 473 -3.04 -9.59 19.95
CA GLU A 473 -3.82 -8.38 20.23
C GLU A 473 -3.88 -8.10 21.74
N ALA A 474 -4.20 -9.09 22.56
CA ALA A 474 -4.23 -8.98 24.02
C ALA A 474 -2.86 -8.60 24.62
N LYS A 475 -1.77 -9.20 24.13
CA LYS A 475 -0.41 -8.86 24.54
C LYS A 475 -0.08 -7.40 24.25
N GLN A 476 -0.47 -6.89 23.09
CA GLN A 476 -0.21 -5.50 22.73
C GLN A 476 -1.01 -4.54 23.63
N ILE A 477 -2.29 -4.83 23.87
CA ILE A 477 -3.13 -4.05 24.80
C ILE A 477 -2.50 -4.02 26.20
N PHE A 478 -2.05 -5.17 26.71
CA PHE A 478 -1.39 -5.25 28.01
C PHE A 478 -0.07 -4.47 28.05
N LYS A 479 0.77 -4.58 27.00
CA LYS A 479 2.01 -3.78 26.88
C LYS A 479 1.73 -2.28 26.90
N ASP A 480 0.71 -1.83 26.18
CA ASP A 480 0.34 -0.41 26.13
C ASP A 480 -0.24 0.06 27.46
N TYR A 481 -1.00 -0.79 28.16
CA TYR A 481 -1.45 -0.54 29.53
C TYR A 481 -0.26 -0.40 30.50
N LEU A 482 0.72 -1.30 30.44
CA LEU A 482 1.93 -1.22 31.27
C LEU A 482 2.80 0.02 30.99
N LYS A 483 2.78 0.54 29.76
CA LYS A 483 3.49 1.78 29.40
C LYS A 483 2.77 3.03 29.91
N LYS A 484 1.45 3.04 29.84
CA LYS A 484 0.61 4.16 30.30
C LYS A 484 0.48 4.19 31.82
N SER A 485 0.55 3.05 32.46
CA SER A 485 0.44 2.96 33.91
C SER A 485 1.78 3.22 34.59
N ASN A 486 1.73 3.96 35.71
CA ASN A 486 2.90 4.24 36.55
C ASN A 486 3.13 3.17 37.63
N PHE A 487 2.53 1.98 37.47
CA PHE A 487 2.60 0.91 38.48
C PHE A 487 3.95 0.23 38.51
N ILE A 488 4.62 0.10 37.35
CA ILE A 488 5.94 -0.52 37.25
C ILE A 488 7.02 0.54 37.48
N LYS A 489 7.94 0.23 38.40
CA LYS A 489 9.12 1.01 38.73
C LYS A 489 10.38 0.18 38.50
N HIS A 490 11.54 0.84 38.52
CA HIS A 490 12.83 0.18 38.34
C HIS A 490 13.15 -0.84 39.45
N ASN A 491 12.57 -0.71 40.65
CA ASN A 491 12.75 -1.64 41.78
C ASN A 491 11.57 -2.62 41.97
N SER A 492 10.68 -2.72 40.98
CA SER A 492 9.49 -3.58 41.06
C SER A 492 9.78 -5.07 41.02
N ASP A 493 11.02 -5.51 40.75
CA ASP A 493 11.42 -6.93 40.79
C ASP A 493 11.85 -7.42 42.18
N GLU A 494 11.92 -6.54 43.17
CA GLU A 494 12.13 -6.93 44.56
C GLU A 494 10.94 -7.76 45.07
N LYS A 495 11.20 -8.86 45.79
CA LYS A 495 10.18 -9.88 46.16
C LYS A 495 8.88 -9.31 46.74
N GLU A 496 8.97 -8.32 47.63
CA GLU A 496 7.78 -7.72 48.26
C GLU A 496 7.04 -6.76 47.33
N ASN A 497 7.78 -6.00 46.51
CA ASN A 497 7.23 -5.05 45.55
C ASN A 497 6.59 -5.76 44.36
N TYR A 498 7.17 -6.88 43.94
CA TYR A 498 6.63 -7.69 42.85
C TYR A 498 5.28 -8.31 43.20
N LYS A 499 5.10 -8.80 44.44
CA LYS A 499 3.79 -9.32 44.88
C LYS A 499 2.71 -8.25 44.82
N LYS A 500 2.97 -7.07 45.41
CA LYS A 500 2.03 -5.93 45.39
C LYS A 500 1.73 -5.45 43.96
N LEU A 501 2.73 -5.49 43.07
CA LEU A 501 2.56 -5.16 41.67
C LEU A 501 1.61 -6.15 40.99
N ILE A 502 1.80 -7.46 41.18
CA ILE A 502 0.95 -8.49 40.60
C ILE A 502 -0.48 -8.38 41.12
N ASP A 503 -0.67 -8.16 42.42
CA ASP A 503 -1.99 -7.96 43.01
C ASP A 503 -2.71 -6.77 42.33
N THR A 504 -2.00 -5.66 42.14
CA THR A 504 -2.55 -4.47 41.46
C THR A 504 -2.87 -4.74 39.99
N LEU A 505 -1.97 -5.40 39.27
CA LEU A 505 -2.16 -5.70 37.84
C LEU A 505 -3.27 -6.72 37.61
N SER A 506 -3.50 -7.65 38.54
CA SER A 506 -4.53 -8.70 38.44
C SER A 506 -5.97 -8.18 38.42
N LEU A 507 -6.17 -6.95 38.92
CA LEU A 507 -7.46 -6.26 38.86
C LEU A 507 -7.81 -5.78 37.45
N ASP A 508 -6.82 -5.66 36.56
CA ASP A 508 -7.03 -5.12 35.21
C ASP A 508 -7.46 -6.21 34.22
N ILE A 509 -8.44 -5.86 33.37
CA ILE A 509 -9.00 -6.76 32.36
C ILE A 509 -7.92 -7.22 31.36
N SER A 510 -6.95 -6.35 31.02
CA SER A 510 -5.87 -6.70 30.09
C SER A 510 -4.90 -7.74 30.67
N TYR A 511 -4.73 -7.79 31.99
CA TYR A 511 -3.97 -8.83 32.68
C TYR A 511 -4.71 -10.17 32.68
N GLN A 512 -6.03 -10.13 32.95
CA GLN A 512 -6.88 -11.32 32.99
C GLN A 512 -7.02 -11.99 31.61
N ARG A 513 -7.09 -11.20 30.53
CA ARG A 513 -7.12 -11.72 29.14
C ARG A 513 -5.93 -12.62 28.76
N LEU A 514 -4.80 -12.47 29.44
CA LEU A 514 -3.59 -13.26 29.19
C LEU A 514 -3.44 -14.46 30.13
N GLU A 515 -4.50 -14.86 30.82
CA GLU A 515 -4.51 -16.07 31.67
C GLU A 515 -4.17 -17.34 30.89
N CYS A 516 -4.66 -17.48 29.65
CA CYS A 516 -4.30 -18.59 28.77
C CYS A 516 -2.80 -18.69 28.41
N VAL A 517 -2.00 -17.65 28.69
CA VAL A 517 -0.56 -17.57 28.44
C VAL A 517 0.18 -16.92 29.62
N SER A 518 -0.01 -17.49 30.81
CA SER A 518 0.50 -16.97 32.08
C SER A 518 2.02 -16.72 32.10
N GLU A 519 2.82 -17.62 31.51
CA GLU A 519 4.29 -17.46 31.41
C GLU A 519 4.69 -16.26 30.54
N GLU A 520 4.04 -16.10 29.39
CA GLU A 520 4.32 -14.99 28.48
C GLU A 520 3.87 -13.65 29.08
N ARG A 521 2.75 -13.65 29.81
CA ARG A 521 2.29 -12.49 30.59
C ARG A 521 3.33 -12.07 31.61
N GLU A 522 3.90 -13.01 32.36
CA GLU A 522 4.95 -12.72 33.34
C GLU A 522 6.21 -12.17 32.67
N ASN A 523 6.60 -12.73 31.52
CA ASN A 523 7.73 -12.24 30.74
C ASN A 523 7.54 -10.80 30.27
N ILE A 524 6.33 -10.40 29.85
CA ILE A 524 6.04 -9.01 29.47
C ILE A 524 6.27 -8.04 30.65
N ILE A 525 5.89 -8.43 31.87
CA ILE A 525 6.10 -7.62 33.07
C ILE A 525 7.61 -7.49 33.37
N LYS A 526 8.33 -8.62 33.33
CA LYS A 526 9.79 -8.65 33.54
C LYS A 526 10.54 -7.81 32.49
N GLU A 527 10.14 -7.88 31.22
CA GLU A 527 10.69 -7.05 30.15
C GLU A 527 10.52 -5.57 30.45
N ARG A 528 9.31 -5.14 30.86
CA ARG A 528 9.05 -3.74 31.19
C ARG A 528 9.87 -3.24 32.38
N ILE A 529 10.07 -4.08 33.40
CA ILE A 529 10.95 -3.74 34.54
C ILE A 529 12.39 -3.54 34.06
N ARG A 530 12.91 -4.42 33.20
CA ARG A 530 14.26 -4.27 32.63
C ARG A 530 14.42 -2.99 31.81
N GLU A 531 13.43 -2.66 30.98
CA GLU A 531 13.43 -1.40 30.22
C GLU A 531 13.56 -0.19 31.15
N LEU A 532 12.77 -0.15 32.22
CA LEU A 532 12.79 0.95 33.20
C LEU A 532 14.09 1.01 33.99
N LYS A 533 14.73 -0.12 34.28
CA LYS A 533 16.08 -0.15 34.89
C LYS A 533 17.11 0.51 33.97
N ILE A 534 17.09 0.17 32.69
CA ILE A 534 18.01 0.76 31.69
C ILE A 534 17.76 2.27 31.55
N GLU A 535 16.50 2.70 31.51
CA GLU A 535 16.15 4.13 31.49
C GLU A 535 16.64 4.86 32.75
N HIS A 536 16.47 4.25 33.93
CA HIS A 536 16.93 4.82 35.19
C HIS A 536 18.46 4.96 35.25
N GLU A 537 19.20 3.94 34.84
CA GLU A 537 20.68 3.99 34.77
C GLU A 537 21.17 5.08 33.79
N LYS A 538 20.54 5.20 32.61
CA LYS A 538 20.86 6.27 31.66
C LYS A 538 20.63 7.66 32.26
N ASN A 539 19.50 7.85 32.93
CA ASN A 539 19.18 9.13 33.57
C ASN A 539 20.13 9.45 34.72
N LYS A 540 20.52 8.46 35.52
CA LYS A 540 21.52 8.62 36.58
C LYS A 540 22.87 9.10 36.02
N ASN A 541 23.35 8.45 34.97
CA ASN A 541 24.60 8.83 34.29
C ASN A 541 24.55 10.24 33.67
N LEU A 542 23.37 10.69 33.20
CA LEU A 542 23.18 12.05 32.69
C LEU A 542 23.19 13.09 33.81
N VAL A 543 22.53 12.83 34.93
CA VAL A 543 22.53 13.71 36.11
C VAL A 543 23.92 13.84 36.69
N GLU A 544 24.67 12.73 36.79
CA GLU A 544 26.07 12.77 37.23
C GLU A 544 26.91 13.64 36.28
N ARG A 545 26.77 13.50 34.97
CA ARG A 545 27.48 14.35 33.98
C ARG A 545 27.12 15.83 34.07
N LEU A 546 25.87 16.17 34.38
CA LEU A 546 25.42 17.55 34.54
C LEU A 546 25.90 18.17 35.85
N ASN A 547 26.09 17.37 36.90
CA ASN A 547 26.59 17.83 38.20
C ASN A 547 28.12 17.99 38.24
N PHE A 548 28.85 17.47 37.24
CA PHE A 548 30.30 17.59 37.09
C PHE A 548 30.72 18.62 36.01
N SER A 549 29.78 19.39 35.46
CA SER A 549 30.02 20.57 34.61
C SER A 549 29.60 21.84 35.34
#